data_AF-A0A2N6SS59-F1
#
_entry.id   AF-A0A2N6SS59-F1
#
_cell.length_a   1.000
_cell.length_b   1.000
_cell.length_c   1.000
_cell.angle_alpha   90.00
_cell.angle_beta   90.00
_cell.angle_gamma   90.00
#
_symmetry.space_group_name_H-M   'P 1'
#
loop_
_entity.id
_entity.type
_entity.pdbx_description
1 polymer ?
#
loop_
_entity_poly.entity_id
_entity_poly.type
_entity_poly.pdbx_seq_one_letter_code
_entity_poly.pdbx_strand_id
1 'polypeptide(L)'
;MERTIRVKGKGKISVKPDTIKITIKAEGLRWNYDETIEQSTQDTRILRDALKNAGLDPKNLKTTYFSIDSKYESYRDKNDDYKEKFVGYKYEHRTYIKFENDNKILGKVLYELAHCDIKVKFDINYTVKDKERVKNDLLEKAVEDSTTKAKVLAKASGVKLKEILNIDYSWGEIDIYSSPMDDLMVCKAASTYDIDIEADDIDVQDTVTITWTIE
;
A
#
# COMPACT_ATOMS: atom_id res chain seq x y z
N MET A 1 -24.92 15.85 39.51
CA MET A 1 -23.94 15.20 38.63
C MET A 1 -24.59 15.05 37.27
N GLU A 2 -23.90 15.45 36.22
CA GLU A 2 -24.38 15.27 34.85
C GLU A 2 -24.31 13.77 34.51
N ARG A 3 -25.45 13.17 34.16
CA ARG A 3 -25.51 11.76 33.79
C ARG A 3 -25.17 11.65 32.31
N THR A 4 -24.30 10.72 31.96
CA THR A 4 -23.83 10.56 30.59
C THR A 4 -23.88 9.11 30.13
N ILE A 5 -23.87 8.96 28.82
CA ILE A 5 -23.71 7.67 28.13
C ILE A 5 -22.57 7.88 27.14
N ARG A 6 -21.60 6.97 27.16
CA ARG A 6 -20.48 6.94 26.23
C ARG A 6 -20.62 5.72 25.34
N VAL A 7 -20.69 5.91 24.03
CA VAL A 7 -20.85 4.84 23.05
C VAL A 7 -19.74 4.89 22.03
N LYS A 8 -19.25 3.71 21.67
CA LYS A 8 -18.33 3.51 20.56
C LYS A 8 -19.11 3.08 19.32
N GLY A 9 -19.17 3.96 18.34
CA GLY A 9 -19.69 3.69 17.01
C GLY A 9 -18.64 3.02 16.15
N LYS A 10 -19.08 2.18 15.21
CA LYS A 10 -18.24 1.52 14.22
C LYS A 10 -18.80 1.78 12.83
N GLY A 11 -18.00 2.42 11.99
CA GLY A 11 -18.26 2.51 10.55
C GLY A 11 -17.64 1.30 9.87
N LYS A 12 -18.39 0.63 9.00
CA LYS A 12 -17.86 -0.41 8.10
C LYS A 12 -18.37 -0.14 6.68
N ILE A 13 -17.45 -0.15 5.72
CA ILE A 13 -17.76 -0.11 4.29
C ILE A 13 -16.94 -1.16 3.55
N SER A 14 -17.49 -1.64 2.45
CA SER A 14 -16.82 -2.49 1.48
C SER A 14 -16.76 -1.71 0.18
N VAL A 15 -15.57 -1.49 -0.36
CA VAL A 15 -15.36 -0.64 -1.54
C VAL A 15 -14.60 -1.42 -2.60
N LYS A 16 -15.17 -1.48 -3.80
CA LYS A 16 -14.49 -2.08 -4.95
C LYS A 16 -13.28 -1.23 -5.35
N PRO A 17 -12.07 -1.81 -5.50
CA PRO A 17 -10.89 -1.06 -5.91
C PRO A 17 -11.01 -0.53 -7.34
N ASP A 18 -10.61 0.71 -7.53
CA ASP A 18 -10.62 1.40 -8.83
C ASP A 18 -9.21 1.70 -9.36
N THR A 19 -8.17 1.44 -8.56
CA THR A 19 -6.79 1.80 -8.87
C THR A 19 -5.86 0.61 -8.60
N ILE A 20 -4.98 0.31 -9.55
CA ILE A 20 -3.86 -0.60 -9.36
C ILE A 20 -2.63 0.22 -8.95
N LYS A 21 -1.89 -0.26 -7.96
CA LYS A 21 -0.58 0.22 -7.53
C LYS A 21 0.42 -0.92 -7.70
N ILE A 22 1.40 -0.75 -8.58
CA ILE A 22 2.53 -1.68 -8.68
C ILE A 22 3.70 -1.06 -7.95
N THR A 23 4.25 -1.79 -6.97
CA THR A 23 5.52 -1.45 -6.32
C THR A 23 6.62 -2.25 -6.99
N ILE A 24 7.69 -1.58 -7.43
CA ILE A 24 8.79 -2.20 -8.16
C ILE A 24 10.07 -1.99 -7.36
N LYS A 25 10.78 -3.07 -7.06
CA LYS A 25 12.09 -3.08 -6.42
C LYS A 25 13.15 -3.46 -7.45
N ALA A 26 14.06 -2.54 -7.70
CA ALA A 26 15.31 -2.80 -8.42
C ALA A 26 16.47 -2.87 -7.42
N GLU A 27 17.40 -3.79 -7.66
CA GLU A 27 18.62 -3.92 -6.86
C GLU A 27 19.80 -4.32 -7.73
N GLY A 28 20.99 -3.88 -7.33
CA GLY A 28 22.23 -4.20 -8.01
C GLY A 28 23.42 -4.08 -7.08
N LEU A 29 24.49 -4.80 -7.40
CA LEU A 29 25.76 -4.80 -6.67
C LEU A 29 26.88 -4.39 -7.64
N ARG A 30 27.67 -3.38 -7.26
CA ARG A 30 28.90 -3.00 -7.98
C ARG A 30 30.03 -2.83 -6.99
N TRP A 31 31.27 -2.94 -7.47
CA TRP A 31 32.44 -2.80 -6.62
C TRP A 31 32.62 -1.34 -6.16
N ASN A 32 32.41 -0.40 -7.07
CA ASN A 32 32.58 1.03 -6.83
C ASN A 32 31.25 1.72 -6.51
N TYR A 33 31.29 2.72 -5.62
CA TYR A 33 30.10 3.47 -5.21
C TYR A 33 29.50 4.27 -6.37
N ASP A 34 30.34 4.95 -7.16
CA ASP A 34 29.91 5.75 -8.31
C ASP A 34 29.24 4.88 -9.38
N GLU A 35 29.85 3.74 -9.73
CA GLU A 35 29.25 2.75 -10.64
C GLU A 35 27.89 2.22 -10.12
N THR A 36 27.75 2.10 -8.80
CA THR A 36 26.49 1.66 -8.18
C THR A 36 25.37 2.69 -8.42
N ILE A 37 25.68 3.98 -8.26
CA ILE A 37 24.74 5.09 -8.53
C ILE A 37 24.39 5.17 -10.02
N GLU A 38 25.40 5.06 -10.90
CA GLU A 38 25.21 5.09 -12.34
C GLU A 38 24.31 3.95 -12.80
N GLN A 39 24.54 2.74 -12.28
CA GLN A 39 23.69 1.59 -12.59
C GLN A 39 22.24 1.79 -12.13
N SER A 40 22.02 2.25 -10.90
CA SER A 40 20.66 2.55 -10.39
C SER A 40 19.94 3.58 -11.28
N THR A 41 20.67 4.60 -11.71
CA THR A 41 20.14 5.64 -12.61
C THR A 41 19.76 5.06 -13.97
N GLN A 42 20.60 4.18 -14.54
CA GLN A 42 20.32 3.48 -15.79
C GLN A 42 19.10 2.57 -15.64
N ASP A 43 19.02 1.77 -14.59
CA ASP A 43 17.92 0.85 -14.35
C ASP A 43 16.58 1.60 -14.20
N THR A 44 16.61 2.77 -13.53
CA THR A 44 15.44 3.65 -13.44
C THR A 44 15.01 4.21 -14.80
N ARG A 45 15.95 4.50 -15.72
CA ARG A 45 15.61 4.94 -17.08
C ARG A 45 14.94 3.83 -17.87
N ILE A 46 15.51 2.62 -17.83
CA ILE A 46 14.93 1.45 -18.50
C ILE A 46 13.52 1.16 -17.95
N LEU A 47 13.30 1.27 -16.63
CA LEU A 47 11.95 1.18 -16.04
C LEU A 47 10.99 2.21 -16.61
N ARG A 48 11.40 3.47 -16.72
CA ARG A 48 10.54 4.53 -17.28
C ARG A 48 10.18 4.26 -18.73
N ASP A 49 11.13 3.75 -19.52
CA ASP A 49 10.90 3.42 -20.92
C ASP A 49 9.94 2.22 -21.06
N ALA A 50 10.09 1.18 -20.24
CA ALA A 50 9.17 0.05 -20.19
C ALA A 50 7.73 0.49 -19.84
N LEU A 51 7.57 1.37 -18.83
CA LEU A 51 6.25 1.90 -18.46
C LEU A 51 5.65 2.78 -19.55
N LYS A 52 6.48 3.54 -20.26
CA LYS A 52 6.04 4.35 -21.41
C LYS A 52 5.55 3.47 -22.56
N ASN A 53 6.24 2.37 -22.85
CA ASN A 53 5.81 1.39 -23.87
C ASN A 53 4.48 0.72 -23.50
N ALA A 54 4.26 0.48 -22.20
CA ALA A 54 2.98 -0.02 -21.69
C ALA A 54 1.83 1.01 -21.78
N GLY A 55 2.12 2.26 -22.16
CA GLY A 55 1.13 3.33 -22.32
C GLY A 55 0.93 4.20 -21.08
N LEU A 56 1.81 4.11 -20.08
CA LEU A 56 1.76 4.93 -18.87
C LEU A 56 2.67 6.16 -18.97
N ASP A 57 2.32 7.24 -18.27
CA ASP A 57 3.20 8.40 -18.14
C ASP A 57 4.37 8.07 -17.19
N PRO A 58 5.63 8.09 -17.65
CA PRO A 58 6.80 7.82 -16.80
C PRO A 58 6.95 8.81 -15.63
N LYS A 59 6.29 9.99 -15.68
CA LYS A 59 6.24 10.93 -14.55
C LYS A 59 5.44 10.40 -13.37
N ASN A 60 4.56 9.42 -13.58
CA ASN A 60 3.78 8.78 -12.53
C ASN A 60 4.58 7.72 -11.75
N LEU A 61 5.77 7.33 -12.24
CA LEU A 61 6.69 6.52 -11.46
C LEU A 61 7.30 7.36 -10.34
N LYS A 62 6.98 7.01 -9.10
CA LYS A 62 7.45 7.69 -7.89
C LYS A 62 8.41 6.80 -7.11
N THR A 63 9.44 7.40 -6.52
CA THR A 63 10.34 6.69 -5.60
C THR A 63 9.77 6.70 -4.19
N THR A 64 9.75 5.54 -3.53
CA THR A 64 9.40 5.42 -2.10
C THR A 64 10.61 5.20 -1.22
N TYR A 65 11.65 4.56 -1.76
CA TYR A 65 12.85 4.24 -1.00
C TYR A 65 14.06 4.16 -1.94
N PHE A 66 15.18 4.66 -1.47
CA PHE A 66 16.47 4.51 -2.11
C PHE A 66 17.55 4.39 -1.04
N SER A 67 18.37 3.34 -1.12
CA SER A 67 19.57 3.19 -0.30
C SER A 67 20.73 2.63 -1.11
N ILE A 68 21.94 2.91 -0.63
CA ILE A 68 23.16 2.21 -1.05
C ILE A 68 23.90 1.82 0.21
N ASP A 69 24.13 0.53 0.38
CA ASP A 69 24.75 -0.04 1.55
C ASP A 69 26.01 -0.84 1.15
N SER A 70 27.05 -0.79 1.99
CA SER A 70 28.21 -1.67 1.81
C SER A 70 27.80 -3.11 2.07
N LYS A 71 28.22 -4.02 1.18
CA LYS A 71 27.91 -5.43 1.27
C LYS A 71 29.16 -6.23 1.59
N TYR A 72 28.99 -7.14 2.54
CA TYR A 72 30.00 -8.10 2.96
C TYR A 72 29.44 -9.52 2.80
N GLU A 73 30.32 -10.44 2.41
CA GLU A 73 30.06 -11.88 2.43
C GLU A 73 30.83 -12.52 3.57
N SER A 74 30.13 -13.39 4.30
CA SER A 74 30.74 -14.18 5.36
C SER A 74 31.38 -15.43 4.77
N TYR A 75 32.60 -15.72 5.17
CA TYR A 75 33.32 -16.93 4.78
C TYR A 75 34.08 -17.51 5.97
N ARG A 76 34.31 -18.82 5.95
CA ARG A 76 35.16 -19.50 6.93
C ARG A 76 36.59 -19.52 6.41
N ASP A 77 37.53 -19.13 7.26
CA ASP A 77 38.94 -19.22 6.92
C ASP A 77 39.51 -20.63 7.18
N LYS A 78 40.82 -20.80 6.99
CA LYS A 78 41.49 -22.10 7.16
C LYS A 78 41.48 -22.63 8.60
N ASN A 79 41.17 -21.78 9.57
CA ASN A 79 41.08 -22.11 11.00
C ASN A 79 39.63 -22.31 11.46
N ASP A 80 38.67 -22.36 10.53
CA ASP A 80 37.23 -22.43 10.78
C ASP A 80 36.63 -21.17 11.46
N ASP A 81 37.34 -20.04 11.41
CA ASP A 81 36.87 -18.76 11.95
C ASP A 81 36.00 -18.03 10.92
N TYR A 82 34.89 -17.45 11.37
CA TYR A 82 34.05 -16.58 10.53
C TYR A 82 34.73 -15.24 10.28
N LYS A 83 34.88 -14.89 9.00
CA LYS A 83 35.39 -13.60 8.54
C LYS A 83 34.45 -12.97 7.53
N GLU A 84 34.53 -11.65 7.43
CA GLU A 84 33.78 -10.87 6.45
C GLU A 84 34.72 -10.36 5.36
N LYS A 85 34.27 -10.46 4.11
CA LYS A 85 34.95 -9.90 2.95
C LYS A 85 34.04 -8.86 2.31
N PHE A 86 34.56 -7.66 2.10
CA PHE A 86 33.86 -6.65 1.32
C PHE A 86 33.66 -7.14 -0.11
N VAL A 87 32.42 -7.08 -0.61
CA VAL A 87 32.03 -7.53 -1.96
C VAL A 87 31.49 -6.42 -2.85
N GLY A 88 31.36 -5.20 -2.33
CA GLY A 88 30.92 -4.03 -3.08
C GLY A 88 29.81 -3.26 -2.37
N TYR A 89 29.16 -2.38 -3.12
CA TYR A 89 28.02 -1.60 -2.69
C TYR A 89 26.74 -2.11 -3.37
N LYS A 90 25.73 -2.39 -2.56
CA LYS A 90 24.42 -2.82 -3.04
C LYS A 90 23.47 -1.64 -2.99
N TYR A 91 22.83 -1.31 -4.10
CA TYR A 91 21.70 -0.37 -4.09
C TYR A 91 20.38 -1.13 -3.95
N GLU A 92 19.43 -0.47 -3.32
CA GLU A 92 18.02 -0.84 -3.33
C GLU A 92 17.19 0.37 -3.70
N HIS A 93 16.41 0.25 -4.77
CA HIS A 93 15.54 1.32 -5.26
C HIS A 93 14.11 0.79 -5.35
N ARG A 94 13.24 1.27 -4.47
CA ARG A 94 11.80 0.99 -4.52
C ARG A 94 11.08 2.16 -5.14
N THR A 95 10.29 1.84 -6.15
CA THR A 95 9.41 2.77 -6.84
C THR A 95 7.99 2.24 -6.83
N TYR A 96 7.02 3.09 -7.10
CA TYR A 96 5.66 2.66 -7.38
C TYR A 96 5.05 3.47 -8.52
N ILE A 97 4.10 2.86 -9.20
CA ILE A 97 3.23 3.52 -10.17
C ILE A 97 1.78 3.16 -9.87
N LYS A 98 0.88 4.12 -10.09
CA LYS A 98 -0.57 3.93 -9.97
C LYS A 98 -1.26 4.21 -11.30
N PHE A 99 -2.26 3.41 -11.62
CA PHE A 99 -3.10 3.58 -12.80
C PHE A 99 -4.49 2.98 -12.54
N GLU A 100 -5.46 3.29 -13.41
CA GLU A 100 -6.83 2.79 -13.29
C GLU A 100 -6.85 1.25 -13.26
N ASN A 101 -7.83 0.66 -12.57
CA ASN A 101 -7.99 -0.79 -12.48
C ASN A 101 -8.44 -1.38 -13.84
N ASP A 102 -7.46 -1.57 -14.72
CA ASP A 102 -7.60 -2.10 -16.07
C ASP A 102 -6.62 -3.25 -16.28
N ASN A 103 -7.17 -4.46 -16.35
CA ASN A 103 -6.44 -5.71 -16.57
C ASN A 103 -5.63 -5.72 -17.88
N LYS A 104 -6.06 -4.99 -18.92
CA LYS A 104 -5.32 -4.88 -20.19
C LYS A 104 -4.07 -4.02 -20.03
N ILE A 105 -4.17 -2.92 -19.28
CA ILE A 105 -3.01 -2.07 -18.97
C ILE A 105 -2.06 -2.84 -18.05
N LEU A 106 -2.60 -3.53 -17.04
CA LEU A 106 -1.81 -4.39 -16.15
C LEU A 106 -1.03 -5.44 -16.94
N GLY A 107 -1.67 -6.17 -17.84
CA GLY A 107 -1.02 -7.16 -18.71
C GLY A 107 0.12 -6.58 -19.56
N LYS A 108 -0.06 -5.37 -20.11
CA LYS A 108 1.00 -4.66 -20.84
C LYS A 108 2.16 -4.26 -19.94
N VAL A 109 1.90 -3.72 -18.75
CA VAL A 109 2.95 -3.33 -17.81
C VAL A 109 3.77 -4.55 -17.41
N LEU A 110 3.12 -5.65 -17.06
CA LEU A 110 3.79 -6.89 -16.68
C LEU A 110 4.58 -7.49 -17.84
N TYR A 111 4.09 -7.38 -19.07
CA TYR A 111 4.82 -7.77 -20.28
C TYR A 111 6.10 -6.95 -20.47
N GLU A 112 6.01 -5.61 -20.41
CA GLU A 112 7.18 -4.74 -20.58
C GLU A 112 8.20 -4.93 -19.46
N LEU A 113 7.75 -5.11 -18.21
CA LEU A 113 8.64 -5.41 -17.08
C LEU A 113 9.32 -6.78 -17.21
N ALA A 114 8.65 -7.78 -17.80
CA ALA A 114 9.23 -9.10 -18.05
C ALA A 114 10.29 -9.13 -19.15
N HIS A 115 10.16 -8.23 -20.13
CA HIS A 115 11.08 -8.10 -21.24
C HIS A 115 12.16 -7.05 -21.00
N CYS A 116 12.08 -6.35 -19.87
CA CYS A 116 13.06 -5.40 -19.41
C CYS A 116 14.41 -6.11 -19.11
N ASP A 117 15.52 -5.46 -19.45
CA ASP A 117 16.86 -6.04 -19.25
C ASP A 117 17.35 -6.00 -17.80
N ILE A 118 16.53 -5.48 -16.89
CA ILE A 118 16.82 -5.36 -15.47
C ILE A 118 16.11 -6.48 -14.69
N LYS A 119 16.76 -6.94 -13.61
CA LYS A 119 16.12 -7.84 -12.66
C LYS A 119 15.34 -7.03 -11.65
N VAL A 120 14.02 -7.11 -11.74
CA VAL A 120 13.10 -6.45 -10.82
C VAL A 120 12.25 -7.46 -10.08
N LYS A 121 11.89 -7.10 -8.85
CA LYS A 121 10.76 -7.69 -8.13
C LYS A 121 9.61 -6.69 -8.15
N PHE A 122 8.39 -7.19 -8.16
CA PHE A 122 7.24 -6.31 -8.00
C PHE A 122 6.12 -6.95 -7.19
N ASP A 123 5.31 -6.08 -6.62
CA ASP A 123 4.09 -6.41 -5.88
C ASP A 123 2.93 -5.59 -6.46
N ILE A 124 1.77 -6.22 -6.61
CA ILE A 124 0.57 -5.60 -7.18
C ILE A 124 -0.45 -5.44 -6.05
N ASN A 125 -0.78 -4.19 -5.73
CA ASN A 125 -1.81 -3.87 -4.77
C ASN A 125 -2.95 -3.11 -5.44
N TYR A 126 -4.17 -3.36 -5.00
CA TYR A 126 -5.37 -2.66 -5.43
C TYR A 126 -5.77 -1.65 -4.36
N THR A 127 -6.21 -0.46 -4.78
CA THR A 127 -6.56 0.64 -3.89
C THR A 127 -7.67 1.48 -4.52
N VAL A 128 -8.05 2.54 -3.82
CA VAL A 128 -9.01 3.55 -4.29
C VAL A 128 -8.28 4.85 -4.60
N LYS A 129 -8.71 5.53 -5.64
CA LYS A 129 -8.17 6.84 -6.06
C LYS A 129 -8.47 7.91 -5.03
N ASP A 130 -9.73 7.94 -4.56
CA ASP A 130 -10.22 8.90 -3.58
C ASP A 130 -10.35 8.25 -2.20
N LYS A 131 -9.24 8.22 -1.48
CA LYS A 131 -9.20 7.72 -0.10
C LYS A 131 -10.00 8.62 0.85
N GLU A 132 -10.06 9.92 0.60
CA GLU A 132 -10.75 10.87 1.48
C GLU A 132 -12.26 10.68 1.42
N ARG A 133 -12.82 10.43 0.23
CA ARG A 133 -14.23 10.06 0.10
C ARG A 133 -14.58 8.81 0.91
N VAL A 134 -13.78 7.76 0.77
CA VAL A 134 -13.96 6.50 1.51
C VAL A 134 -13.88 6.72 3.04
N LYS A 135 -13.00 7.62 3.50
CA LYS A 135 -12.93 8.03 4.91
C LYS A 135 -14.19 8.77 5.37
N ASN A 136 -14.67 9.73 4.59
CA ASN A 136 -15.86 10.49 4.95
C ASN A 136 -17.09 9.56 5.05
N ASP A 137 -17.24 8.64 4.10
CA ASP A 137 -18.31 7.63 4.11
C ASP A 137 -18.24 6.74 5.37
N LEU A 138 -17.03 6.37 5.82
CA LEU A 138 -16.82 5.62 7.07
C LEU A 138 -17.23 6.41 8.30
N LEU A 139 -16.86 7.69 8.36
CA LEU A 139 -17.13 8.56 9.49
C LEU A 139 -18.62 8.76 9.69
N GLU A 140 -19.35 9.03 8.61
CA GLU A 140 -20.80 9.15 8.64
C GLU A 140 -21.44 7.88 9.22
N LYS A 141 -21.06 6.70 8.72
CA LYS A 141 -21.55 5.42 9.24
C LYS A 141 -21.17 5.19 10.71
N ALA A 142 -19.97 5.56 11.13
CA ALA A 142 -19.53 5.40 12.51
C ALA A 142 -20.38 6.25 13.47
N VAL A 143 -20.68 7.49 13.09
CA VAL A 143 -21.53 8.40 13.88
C VAL A 143 -22.98 7.92 13.90
N GLU A 144 -23.51 7.44 12.78
CA GLU A 144 -24.85 6.84 12.69
C GLU A 144 -25.01 5.61 13.60
N ASP A 145 -24.05 4.69 13.55
CA ASP A 145 -24.03 3.50 14.41
C ASP A 145 -23.94 3.87 15.90
N SER A 146 -23.06 4.83 16.24
CA SER A 146 -22.93 5.34 17.61
C SER A 146 -24.26 5.91 18.12
N THR A 147 -24.92 6.72 17.29
CA THR A 147 -26.21 7.35 17.59
C THR A 147 -27.32 6.32 17.76
N THR A 148 -27.37 5.31 16.90
CA THR A 148 -28.36 4.23 16.98
C THR A 148 -28.21 3.43 18.27
N LYS A 149 -26.97 3.04 18.60
CA LYS A 149 -26.66 2.35 19.86
C LYS A 149 -27.01 3.20 21.08
N ALA A 150 -26.71 4.50 21.04
CA ALA A 150 -27.06 5.42 22.13
C ALA A 150 -28.56 5.48 22.39
N LYS A 151 -29.37 5.55 21.33
CA LYS A 151 -30.84 5.52 21.42
C LYS A 151 -31.36 4.20 22.01
N VAL A 152 -30.79 3.06 21.61
CA VAL A 152 -31.17 1.75 22.15
C VAL A 152 -30.84 1.65 23.64
N LEU A 153 -29.63 2.06 24.04
CA LEU A 153 -29.19 2.04 25.44
C LEU A 153 -30.04 2.94 26.33
N ALA A 154 -30.34 4.16 25.86
CA ALA A 154 -31.21 5.09 26.58
C ALA A 154 -32.61 4.50 26.79
N LYS A 155 -33.23 3.98 25.72
CA LYS A 155 -34.56 3.34 25.77
C LYS A 155 -34.58 2.14 26.73
N ALA A 156 -33.59 1.26 26.66
CA ALA A 156 -33.50 0.07 27.52
C ALA A 156 -33.27 0.42 28.99
N SER A 157 -32.63 1.55 29.26
CA SER A 157 -32.34 2.03 30.61
C SER A 157 -33.44 2.95 31.18
N GLY A 158 -34.50 3.23 30.41
CA GLY A 158 -35.60 4.10 30.83
C GLY A 158 -35.21 5.58 30.98
N VAL A 159 -34.12 6.02 30.32
CA VAL A 159 -33.64 7.41 30.34
C VAL A 159 -33.85 8.08 28.99
N LYS A 160 -33.90 9.41 28.96
CA LYS A 160 -33.97 10.20 27.72
C LYS A 160 -32.58 10.61 27.27
N LEU A 161 -32.24 10.29 26.01
CA LEU A 161 -31.02 10.77 25.35
C LEU A 161 -31.16 12.25 24.99
N LYS A 162 -30.14 13.07 25.29
CA LYS A 162 -30.08 14.50 24.99
C LYS A 162 -28.92 14.82 24.03
N GLU A 163 -28.25 15.94 24.25
CA GLU A 163 -27.24 16.52 23.37
C GLU A 163 -25.91 15.75 23.45
N ILE A 164 -25.12 15.88 22.39
CA ILE A 164 -23.74 15.38 22.35
C ILE A 164 -22.87 16.32 23.19
N LEU A 165 -22.19 15.75 24.18
CA LEU A 165 -21.27 16.48 25.05
C LEU A 165 -19.83 16.43 24.52
N ASN A 166 -19.43 15.33 23.90
CA ASN A 166 -18.11 15.19 23.32
C ASN A 166 -18.11 14.19 22.16
N ILE A 167 -17.34 14.48 21.12
CA ILE A 167 -16.98 13.54 20.06
C ILE A 167 -15.47 13.36 20.14
N ASP A 168 -15.05 12.16 20.54
CA ASP A 168 -13.67 11.74 20.57
C ASP A 168 -13.38 10.92 19.31
N TYR A 169 -12.61 11.54 18.44
CA TYR A 169 -12.16 10.98 17.18
C TYR A 169 -10.64 11.18 17.09
N SER A 170 -9.91 10.07 17.17
CA SER A 170 -8.48 10.03 16.90
C SER A 170 -8.24 9.03 15.77
N TRP A 171 -7.75 9.55 14.66
CA TRP A 171 -7.50 8.75 13.46
C TRP A 171 -6.01 8.46 13.31
N GLY A 172 -5.68 7.21 12.95
CA GLY A 172 -4.36 6.82 12.44
C GLY A 172 -4.44 6.53 10.94
N GLU A 173 -3.34 6.64 10.18
CA GLU A 173 -3.34 6.34 8.75
C GLU A 173 -3.99 4.97 8.46
N ILE A 174 -5.13 4.96 7.76
CA ILE A 174 -5.74 3.72 7.27
C ILE A 174 -5.14 3.39 5.92
N ASP A 175 -4.56 2.20 5.90
CA ASP A 175 -3.98 1.58 4.75
C ASP A 175 -5.06 0.84 3.95
N ILE A 176 -5.57 1.51 2.92
CA ILE A 176 -6.61 0.98 2.03
C ILE A 176 -5.90 0.24 0.88
N TYR A 177 -5.67 -1.05 1.06
CA TYR A 177 -5.14 -1.92 0.02
C TYR A 177 -5.74 -3.32 0.07
N SER A 178 -5.83 -3.97 -1.10
CA SER A 178 -6.02 -5.41 -1.25
C SER A 178 -4.83 -5.96 -2.06
N SER A 179 -4.31 -7.13 -1.68
CA SER A 179 -3.18 -7.78 -2.35
C SER A 179 -3.57 -9.22 -2.71
N PRO A 180 -3.87 -9.52 -3.98
CA PRO A 180 -4.20 -10.88 -4.39
C PRO A 180 -2.95 -11.77 -4.56
N MET A 181 -1.73 -11.22 -4.52
CA MET A 181 -0.49 -11.97 -4.77
C MET A 181 0.69 -11.34 -4.03
N ASP A 182 1.44 -12.14 -3.25
CA ASP A 182 2.68 -11.72 -2.58
C ASP A 182 3.92 -12.26 -3.34
N ASP A 183 4.87 -11.37 -3.67
CA ASP A 183 6.21 -11.61 -4.27
C ASP A 183 6.22 -12.45 -5.57
N LEU A 184 5.85 -11.84 -6.71
CA LEU A 184 6.03 -12.46 -8.03
C LEU A 184 7.42 -12.14 -8.61
N MET A 185 8.20 -13.18 -8.92
CA MET A 185 9.44 -13.04 -9.69
C MET A 185 9.14 -13.22 -11.19
N VAL A 186 9.62 -12.30 -12.02
CA VAL A 186 9.29 -12.32 -13.45
C VAL A 186 10.11 -13.36 -14.21
N CYS A 187 9.44 -14.25 -14.92
CA CYS A 187 10.05 -15.22 -15.83
C CYS A 187 9.65 -14.91 -17.28
N LYS A 188 10.57 -15.04 -18.23
CA LYS A 188 10.32 -14.73 -19.65
C LYS A 188 9.45 -15.81 -20.31
N ALA A 189 8.17 -15.51 -20.58
CA ALA A 189 7.38 -16.21 -21.60
C ALA A 189 6.12 -15.40 -22.00
N ALA A 190 5.79 -15.39 -23.29
CA ALA A 190 4.61 -14.81 -23.97
C ALA A 190 4.67 -13.34 -24.39
N SER A 191 4.00 -13.03 -25.51
CA SER A 191 3.97 -11.75 -26.25
C SER A 191 3.08 -10.66 -25.65
N THR A 192 2.17 -11.06 -24.76
CA THR A 192 1.36 -10.24 -23.85
C THR A 192 0.83 -11.18 -22.78
N TYR A 193 0.73 -10.75 -21.53
CA TYR A 193 0.02 -11.54 -20.53
C TYR A 193 -1.47 -11.15 -20.57
N ASP A 194 -2.33 -12.08 -20.97
CA ASP A 194 -3.78 -11.97 -20.77
C ASP A 194 -4.06 -12.32 -19.31
N ILE A 195 -4.07 -11.27 -18.48
CA ILE A 195 -4.17 -11.39 -17.03
C ILE A 195 -5.58 -10.98 -16.65
N ASP A 196 -6.32 -11.93 -16.10
CA ASP A 196 -7.63 -11.68 -15.53
C ASP A 196 -7.56 -11.84 -14.01
N ILE A 197 -7.09 -10.77 -13.35
CA ILE A 197 -7.07 -10.70 -11.89
C ILE A 197 -8.28 -9.87 -11.47
N GLU A 198 -9.17 -10.49 -10.72
CA GLU A 198 -10.23 -9.77 -10.01
C GLU A 198 -9.79 -9.59 -8.56
N ALA A 199 -9.61 -8.33 -8.15
CA ALA A 199 -9.30 -8.01 -6.76
C ALA A 199 -10.58 -8.01 -5.91
N ASP A 200 -10.48 -8.60 -4.71
CA ASP A 200 -11.54 -8.54 -3.71
C ASP A 200 -11.86 -7.10 -3.30
N ASP A 201 -13.11 -6.90 -2.87
CA ASP A 201 -13.55 -5.64 -2.27
C ASP A 201 -12.72 -5.32 -1.02
N ILE A 202 -12.39 -4.03 -0.86
CA ILE A 202 -11.60 -3.56 0.27
C ILE A 202 -12.56 -3.25 1.43
N ASP A 203 -12.55 -4.13 2.43
CA ASP A 203 -13.26 -3.95 3.69
C ASP A 203 -12.49 -2.97 4.59
N VAL A 204 -13.09 -1.81 4.85
CA VAL A 204 -12.51 -0.78 5.72
C VAL A 204 -13.44 -0.56 6.91
N GLN A 205 -12.85 -0.33 8.08
CA GLN A 205 -13.59 -0.03 9.30
C GLN A 205 -12.92 1.08 10.08
N ASP A 206 -13.73 1.87 10.78
CA ASP A 206 -13.25 2.86 11.72
C ASP A 206 -14.21 3.03 12.90
N THR A 207 -13.77 3.69 13.97
CA THR A 207 -14.53 3.86 15.20
C THR A 207 -14.50 5.28 15.73
N VAL A 208 -15.67 5.79 16.10
CA VAL A 208 -15.83 7.07 16.79
C VAL A 208 -16.37 6.83 18.20
N THR A 209 -15.91 7.60 19.18
CA THR A 209 -16.47 7.55 20.53
C THR A 209 -17.23 8.82 20.81
N ILE A 210 -18.52 8.71 21.12
CA ILE A 210 -19.37 9.86 21.39
C ILE A 210 -19.90 9.74 22.82
N THR A 211 -19.96 10.88 23.51
CA THR A 211 -20.56 11.00 24.83
C THR A 211 -21.80 11.88 24.73
N TRP A 212 -22.94 11.41 25.22
CA TRP A 212 -24.20 12.15 25.29
C TRP A 212 -24.59 12.40 26.74
N THR A 213 -25.37 13.46 26.94
CA THR A 213 -26.09 13.69 28.18
C THR A 213 -27.39 12.87 28.22
N ILE A 214 -27.82 12.47 29.42
CA ILE A 214 -29.08 11.75 29.65
C ILE A 214 -29.86 12.31 30.84
N GLU A 215 -31.17 12.12 30.80
CA GLU A 215 -32.12 12.43 31.88
C GLU A 215 -32.88 11.19 32.33
#